data_AF-A0A956LF34-F1
#
_entry.id   AF-A0A956LF34-F1
#
_cell.length_a   1.000
_cell.length_b   1.000
_cell.length_c   1.000
_cell.angle_alpha   90.00
_cell.angle_beta   90.00
_cell.angle_gamma   90.00
#
_symmetry.space_group_name_H-M   'P 1'
#
loop_
_entity.id
_entity.type
_entity.pdbx_description
1 polymer ?
#
loop_
_entity_poly.entity_id
_entity_poly.type
_entity_poly.pdbx_seq_one_letter_code
_entity_poly.pdbx_strand_id
1 'polypeptide(L)'
;YLKERKQFGVPIGTFQALKHRAARLFMGLTLARSVVMAAARAADDDDASAEHVAAMASLCKARCSDCFLHVANEGVQLFGGVGMTDEYDIGLFLKRARVAEQTLGDAAWHRDRWARLIGF
;
A
#
# COMPACT_ATOMS: atom_id res chain seq x y z
N TYR A 1 15.35 1.42 11.42
CA TYR A 1 15.20 0.08 12.05
C TYR A 1 16.07 -1.04 11.45
N LEU A 2 15.76 -1.63 10.27
CA LEU A 2 16.49 -2.83 9.78
C LEU A 2 18.01 -2.65 9.65
N LYS A 3 18.45 -1.43 9.31
CA LYS A 3 19.87 -1.08 9.17
C LYS A 3 20.58 -0.84 10.50
N GLU A 4 19.84 -0.67 11.59
CA GLU A 4 20.36 -0.27 12.92
C GLU A 4 20.26 -1.40 13.92
N ARG A 5 19.11 -2.11 13.96
CA ARG A 5 18.87 -3.21 14.89
C ARG A 5 19.83 -4.35 14.58
N LYS A 6 20.59 -4.80 15.59
CA LYS A 6 21.51 -5.94 15.48
C LYS A 6 20.96 -7.17 16.20
N GLN A 7 21.05 -8.33 15.56
CA GLN A 7 20.81 -9.65 16.15
C GLN A 7 21.81 -10.63 15.53
N PHE A 8 22.21 -11.65 16.30
CA PHE A 8 23.22 -12.61 15.87
C PHE A 8 24.52 -11.93 15.38
N GLY A 9 24.93 -10.85 16.07
CA GLY A 9 26.17 -10.11 15.79
C GLY A 9 26.16 -9.17 14.59
N VAL A 10 25.08 -9.12 13.79
CA VAL A 10 25.00 -8.29 12.56
C VAL A 10 23.69 -7.48 12.50
N PRO A 11 23.61 -6.39 11.72
CA PRO A 11 22.35 -5.71 11.47
C PRO A 11 21.34 -6.67 10.82
N ILE A 12 20.08 -6.68 11.29
CA ILE A 12 19.07 -7.63 10.81
C ILE A 12 18.78 -7.47 9.32
N GLY A 13 18.94 -6.26 8.77
CA GLY A 13 18.80 -5.97 7.34
C GLY A 13 19.83 -6.68 6.44
N THR A 14 20.83 -7.37 7.00
CA THR A 14 21.76 -8.21 6.25
C THR A 14 21.15 -9.54 5.82
N PHE A 15 20.18 -10.06 6.57
CA PHE A 15 19.52 -11.34 6.29
C PHE A 15 18.66 -11.28 5.02
N GLN A 16 18.86 -12.25 4.11
CA GLN A 16 18.20 -12.28 2.80
C GLN A 16 16.68 -12.31 2.89
N ALA A 17 16.12 -13.02 3.87
CA ALA A 17 14.67 -13.07 4.08
C ALA A 17 14.06 -11.66 4.28
N LEU A 18 14.73 -10.79 5.06
CA LEU A 18 14.26 -9.42 5.28
C LEU A 18 14.50 -8.52 4.08
N LYS A 19 15.61 -8.71 3.34
CA LYS A 19 15.87 -8.00 2.08
C LYS A 19 14.82 -8.30 1.02
N HIS A 20 14.47 -9.57 0.84
CA HIS A 20 13.43 -9.98 -0.12
C HIS A 20 12.05 -9.39 0.23
N ARG A 21 11.69 -9.39 1.51
CA ARG A 21 10.45 -8.74 1.97
C ARG A 21 10.47 -7.24 1.69
N ALA A 22 11.55 -6.54 2.06
CA ALA A 22 11.69 -5.11 1.80
C ALA A 22 11.65 -4.78 0.28
N ALA A 23 12.26 -5.62 -0.57
CA ALA A 23 12.20 -5.46 -2.02
C ALA A 23 10.77 -5.61 -2.56
N ARG A 24 9.99 -6.60 -2.06
CA ARG A 24 8.58 -6.77 -2.42
C ARG A 24 7.72 -5.58 -2.02
N LEU A 25 7.93 -5.04 -0.81
CA LEU A 25 7.26 -3.82 -0.36
C LEU A 25 7.57 -2.63 -1.27
N PHE A 26 8.83 -2.47 -1.66
CA PHE A 26 9.25 -1.40 -2.56
C PHE A 26 8.59 -1.50 -3.95
N MET A 27 8.48 -2.72 -4.50
CA MET A 27 7.75 -2.96 -5.74
C MET A 27 6.27 -2.61 -5.60
N GLY A 28 5.64 -3.04 -4.50
CA GLY A 28 4.25 -2.72 -4.20
C GLY A 28 3.98 -1.21 -4.16
N LEU A 29 4.82 -0.48 -3.42
CA LEU A 29 4.73 0.98 -3.29
C LEU A 29 4.97 1.68 -4.63
N THR A 30 5.89 1.18 -5.45
CA THR A 30 6.15 1.72 -6.78
C THR A 30 4.95 1.56 -7.70
N LEU A 31 4.32 0.40 -7.70
CA LEU A 31 3.10 0.19 -8.46
C LEU A 31 1.93 1.05 -7.95
N ALA A 32 1.77 1.19 -6.62
CA ALA A 32 0.76 2.07 -6.05
C ALA A 32 0.96 3.53 -6.50
N ARG A 33 2.20 4.04 -6.47
CA ARG A 33 2.53 5.38 -7.00
C ARG A 33 2.19 5.52 -8.48
N SER A 34 2.51 4.52 -9.30
CA SER A 34 2.19 4.56 -10.74
C SER A 34 0.69 4.67 -10.99
N VAL A 35 -0.14 3.93 -10.24
CA VAL A 35 -1.59 3.99 -10.41
C VAL A 35 -2.17 5.31 -9.89
N VAL A 36 -1.64 5.88 -8.80
CA VAL A 36 -2.01 7.23 -8.35
C VAL A 36 -1.75 8.27 -9.45
N MET A 37 -0.57 8.23 -10.06
CA MET A 37 -0.23 9.14 -11.17
C MET A 37 -1.12 8.92 -12.39
N ALA A 38 -1.47 7.67 -12.70
CA ALA A 38 -2.37 7.36 -13.82
C ALA A 38 -3.79 7.88 -13.57
N ALA A 39 -4.31 7.72 -12.35
CA ALA A 39 -5.62 8.25 -11.99
C ALA A 39 -5.66 9.78 -11.94
N ALA A 40 -4.60 10.42 -11.47
CA ALA A 40 -4.48 11.88 -11.51
C ALA A 40 -4.48 12.40 -12.97
N ARG A 41 -3.67 11.78 -13.85
CA ARG A 41 -3.66 12.14 -15.28
C ARG A 41 -5.02 11.97 -15.94
N ALA A 42 -5.74 10.89 -15.64
CA ALA A 42 -7.08 10.67 -16.17
C ALA A 42 -8.10 11.70 -15.66
N ALA A 43 -7.89 12.25 -14.46
CA ALA A 43 -8.74 13.31 -13.90
C ALA A 43 -8.41 14.70 -14.44
N ASP A 44 -7.16 14.93 -14.86
CA ASP A 44 -6.68 16.18 -15.47
C ASP A 44 -6.88 16.23 -16.99
N ASP A 45 -7.33 15.12 -17.61
CA ASP A 45 -7.58 15.01 -19.04
C ASP A 45 -9.02 15.44 -19.38
N ASP A 46 -9.15 16.62 -19.99
CA ASP A 46 -10.44 17.21 -20.37
C ASP A 46 -11.23 16.36 -21.40
N ASP A 47 -10.53 15.52 -22.17
CA ASP A 47 -11.15 14.63 -23.16
C ASP A 47 -11.56 13.27 -22.56
N ALA A 48 -11.19 12.98 -21.30
CA ALA A 48 -11.51 11.71 -20.66
C ALA A 48 -13.00 11.60 -20.30
N SER A 49 -13.59 10.44 -20.64
CA SER A 49 -14.98 10.19 -20.23
C SER A 49 -15.10 10.04 -18.71
N ALA A 50 -16.25 10.44 -18.16
CA ALA A 50 -16.53 10.30 -16.74
C ALA A 50 -16.42 8.83 -16.26
N GLU A 51 -16.76 7.88 -17.13
CA GLU A 51 -16.61 6.44 -16.87
C GLU A 51 -15.13 6.03 -16.77
N HIS A 52 -14.28 6.54 -17.66
CA HIS A 52 -12.84 6.30 -17.62
C HIS A 52 -12.22 6.85 -16.33
N VAL A 53 -12.55 8.09 -15.97
CA VAL A 53 -12.08 8.71 -14.71
C VAL A 53 -12.54 7.90 -13.51
N ALA A 54 -13.80 7.47 -13.47
CA ALA A 54 -14.35 6.64 -12.39
C ALA A 54 -13.68 5.26 -12.29
N ALA A 55 -13.34 4.65 -13.43
CA ALA A 55 -12.62 3.38 -13.48
C ALA A 55 -11.20 3.55 -12.94
N MET A 56 -10.48 4.58 -13.38
CA MET A 56 -9.11 4.85 -12.92
C MET A 56 -9.07 5.19 -11.42
N ALA A 57 -10.05 5.95 -10.91
CA ALA A 57 -10.19 6.21 -9.48
C ALA A 57 -10.41 4.91 -8.68
N SER A 58 -11.24 3.99 -9.20
CA SER A 58 -11.49 2.71 -8.53
C SER A 58 -10.29 1.79 -8.55
N LEU A 59 -9.59 1.70 -9.69
CA LEU A 59 -8.33 0.97 -9.82
C LEU A 59 -7.27 1.49 -8.83
N CYS A 60 -7.13 2.81 -8.75
CA CYS A 60 -6.23 3.48 -7.80
C CYS A 60 -6.56 3.13 -6.36
N LYS A 61 -7.82 3.30 -5.96
CA LYS A 61 -8.25 3.04 -4.59
C LYS A 61 -8.08 1.58 -4.19
N ALA A 62 -8.41 0.63 -5.07
CA ALA A 62 -8.16 -0.79 -4.82
C ALA A 62 -6.67 -1.07 -4.62
N ARG A 63 -5.83 -0.62 -5.56
CA ARG A 63 -4.38 -0.89 -5.51
C ARG A 63 -3.69 -0.25 -4.31
N CYS A 64 -4.04 0.98 -3.97
CA CYS A 64 -3.48 1.70 -2.83
C CYS A 64 -3.93 1.10 -1.50
N SER A 65 -5.17 0.63 -1.40
CA SER A 65 -5.68 -0.01 -0.18
C SER A 65 -4.94 -1.32 0.11
N ASP A 66 -4.81 -2.20 -0.90
CA ASP A 66 -4.05 -3.45 -0.77
C ASP A 66 -2.59 -3.17 -0.39
N CYS A 67 -1.95 -2.21 -1.06
CA CYS A 67 -0.56 -1.86 -0.80
C CYS A 67 -0.36 -1.30 0.61
N PHE A 68 -1.21 -0.37 1.06
CA PHE A 68 -1.01 0.28 2.35
C PHE A 68 -1.22 -0.69 3.50
N LEU A 69 -2.25 -1.54 3.44
CA LEU A 69 -2.45 -2.60 4.42
C LEU A 69 -1.27 -3.56 4.46
N HIS A 70 -0.78 -4.02 3.31
CA HIS A 70 0.34 -4.95 3.26
C HIS A 70 1.62 -4.32 3.84
N VAL A 71 1.97 -3.11 3.42
CA VAL A 71 3.15 -2.38 3.91
C VAL A 71 3.06 -2.12 5.42
N ALA A 72 1.89 -1.73 5.94
CA ALA A 72 1.73 -1.44 7.35
C ALA A 72 1.86 -2.71 8.22
N ASN A 73 1.24 -3.82 7.80
CA ASN A 73 1.37 -5.11 8.49
C ASN A 73 2.82 -5.63 8.47
N GLU A 74 3.46 -5.59 7.30
CA GLU A 74 4.86 -5.97 7.17
C GLU A 74 5.77 -5.05 8.00
N GLY A 75 5.47 -3.76 8.04
CA GLY A 75 6.15 -2.79 8.88
C GLY A 75 6.18 -3.21 10.34
N VAL A 76 5.02 -3.49 10.93
CA VAL A 76 4.94 -3.98 12.32
C VAL A 76 5.77 -5.25 12.49
N GLN A 77 5.65 -6.22 11.58
CA GLN A 77 6.39 -7.48 11.67
C GLN A 77 7.91 -7.32 11.53
N LEU A 78 8.37 -6.36 10.71
CA LEU A 78 9.79 -6.07 10.51
C LEU A 78 10.42 -5.36 11.71
N PHE A 79 9.62 -4.64 12.50
CA PHE A 79 10.03 -4.11 13.80
C PHE A 79 9.95 -5.18 14.90
N GLY A 80 9.13 -6.21 14.72
CA GLY A 80 8.95 -7.27 15.71
C GLY A 80 8.19 -6.78 16.93
N GLY A 81 8.56 -7.24 18.13
CA GLY A 81 7.86 -6.89 19.37
C GLY A 81 7.76 -5.38 19.62
N VAL A 82 8.81 -4.61 19.29
CA VAL A 82 8.80 -3.14 19.45
C VAL A 82 7.87 -2.44 18.46
N GLY A 83 7.45 -3.13 17.39
CA GLY A 83 6.43 -2.62 16.48
C GLY A 83 5.02 -2.63 17.06
N MET A 84 4.81 -3.30 18.20
CA MET A 84 3.55 -3.35 18.95
C MET A 84 3.50 -2.32 20.09
N THR A 85 4.57 -1.57 20.32
CA THR A 85 4.65 -0.52 21.35
C THR A 85 4.58 0.88 20.72
N ASP A 86 4.41 1.91 21.55
CA ASP A 86 4.40 3.30 21.10
C ASP A 86 5.82 3.91 20.97
N GLU A 87 6.87 3.09 21.04
CA GLU A 87 8.26 3.56 20.80
C GLU A 87 8.49 3.98 19.34
N TYR A 88 7.74 3.40 18.40
CA TYR A 88 7.79 3.74 17.00
C TYR A 88 6.38 3.91 16.43
N ASP A 89 6.22 4.86 15.51
CA ASP A 89 4.92 5.14 14.86
C ASP A 89 4.42 4.03 13.92
N ILE A 90 5.09 2.88 13.84
CA ILE A 90 4.70 1.82 12.90
C ILE A 90 3.29 1.27 13.20
N GLY A 91 2.92 1.17 14.47
CA GLY A 91 1.58 0.83 14.91
C GLY A 91 0.53 1.91 14.54
N LEU A 92 0.91 3.19 14.49
CA LEU A 92 0.04 4.28 14.04
C LEU A 92 -0.33 4.11 12.56
N PHE A 93 0.63 3.75 11.71
CA PHE A 93 0.37 3.54 10.28
C PHE A 93 -0.56 2.34 10.03
N LEU A 94 -0.47 1.28 10.85
CA LEU A 94 -1.42 0.16 10.77
C LEU A 94 -2.85 0.59 11.10
N LYS A 95 -3.05 1.37 12.17
CA LYS A 95 -4.37 1.93 12.53
C LYS A 95 -4.91 2.80 11.40
N ARG A 96 -4.07 3.66 10.82
CA ARG A 96 -4.44 4.52 9.68
C ARG A 96 -4.76 3.72 8.42
N ALA A 97 -4.03 2.64 8.12
CA ALA A 97 -4.29 1.81 6.97
C ALA A 97 -5.69 1.17 7.03
N ARG A 98 -6.14 0.74 8.22
CA ARG A 98 -7.49 0.19 8.43
C ARG A 98 -8.60 1.23 8.24
N VAL A 99 -8.40 2.44 8.75
CA VAL A 99 -9.37 3.52 8.55
C VAL A 99 -9.41 3.94 7.07
N ALA A 100 -8.25 4.05 6.43
CA ALA A 100 -8.15 4.40 5.02
C ALA A 100 -8.76 3.33 4.11
N GLU A 101 -8.62 2.05 4.43
CA GLU A 101 -9.25 0.92 3.71
C GLU A 101 -10.77 1.08 3.66
N GLN A 102 -11.40 1.41 4.79
CA GLN A 102 -12.86 1.49 4.88
C GLN A 102 -13.44 2.80 4.32
N THR A 103 -12.67 3.88 4.37
CA THR A 103 -13.09 5.19 3.85
C THR A 103 -13.29 5.14 2.34
N LEU A 104 -14.46 5.56 1.84
CA LEU A 104 -14.85 5.60 0.42
C LEU A 104 -14.99 4.23 -0.28
N GLY A 105 -15.05 3.13 0.47
CA GLY A 105 -15.16 1.78 -0.08
C GLY A 105 -13.83 1.03 -0.06
N ASP A 106 -13.90 -0.29 0.14
CA ASP A 106 -12.72 -1.15 0.27
C ASP A 106 -12.20 -1.67 -1.09
N ALA A 107 -11.07 -2.40 -1.05
CA ALA A 107 -10.44 -2.92 -2.26
C ALA A 107 -11.30 -3.94 -3.02
N ALA A 108 -12.20 -4.68 -2.34
CA ALA A 108 -13.09 -5.63 -3.00
C ALA A 108 -14.20 -4.88 -3.75
N TRP A 109 -14.84 -3.91 -3.09
CA TRP A 109 -15.86 -3.05 -3.68
C TRP A 109 -15.32 -2.30 -4.91
N HIS A 110 -14.12 -1.72 -4.80
CA HIS A 110 -13.53 -0.99 -5.93
C HIS A 110 -13.11 -1.90 -7.09
N ARG A 111 -12.73 -3.15 -6.84
CA ARG A 111 -12.45 -4.12 -7.92
C ARG A 111 -13.73 -4.50 -8.67
N ASP A 112 -14.81 -4.76 -7.95
CA ASP A 112 -16.12 -5.03 -8.55
C ASP A 112 -16.65 -3.83 -9.33
N ARG A 113 -16.59 -2.61 -8.75
CA ARG A 113 -16.96 -1.38 -9.47
C ARG A 113 -16.12 -1.17 -10.72
N TRP A 114 -14.81 -1.40 -10.65
CA TRP A 114 -13.92 -1.28 -11.80
C TRP A 114 -14.33 -2.25 -12.91
N ALA A 115 -14.57 -3.53 -12.59
CA ALA A 115 -15.03 -4.54 -13.56
C ALA A 115 -16.31 -4.10 -14.29
N ARG A 116 -17.32 -3.65 -13.55
CA ARG A 116 -18.58 -3.17 -14.13
C ARG A 116 -18.39 -1.98 -15.06
N LEU A 117 -17.51 -1.04 -14.69
CA LEU A 117 -17.20 0.14 -15.51
C LEU A 117 -16.47 -0.19 -16.81
N ILE A 118 -15.78 -1.33 -16.88
CA ILE A 118 -15.08 -1.78 -18.09
C ILE A 118 -15.82 -2.91 -18.84
N GLY A 119 -17.06 -3.22 -18.42
CA GLY A 119 -17.94 -4.16 -19.12
C GLY A 119 -17.79 -5.64 -18.75
N PHE A 120 -17.22 -5.96 -17.58
CA PHE A 120 -17.16 -7.31 -16.99
C PHE A 120 -18.08 -7.41 -15.76
#